data_AF-V4VFT8-F1
#
_entry.id   AF-V4VFT8-F1
#
_cell.length_a   1.000
_cell.length_b   1.000
_cell.length_c   1.000
_cell.angle_alpha   90.00
_cell.angle_beta   90.00
_cell.angle_gamma   90.00
#
_symmetry.space_group_name_H-M   'P 1'
#
loop_
_entity.id
_entity.type
_entity.pdbx_description
1 polymer ?
#
loop_
_entity_poly.entity_id
_entity_poly.type
_entity_poly.pdbx_seq_one_letter_code
_entity_poly.pdbx_strand_id
1 'polypeptide(L)'
;MYVVGILSAESSAEGEIELQELVCKLRKGKHELVEMSSKKADLALGEETYKKIVYVGSLAARDDTESYSYSSWCAFPFYDADFGWGKPTWMTATSWAFNNIVLIMDAKHGDGVEAWVDLDEDAMFLFEQNEELLAFALLNPSVLPHSQSN
;
A
#
# COMPACT_ATOMS: atom_id res chain seq x y z
N MET A 1 8.44 -0.76 17.91
CA MET A 1 8.09 -2.01 17.20
C MET A 1 7.02 -1.66 16.20
N TYR A 2 7.30 -1.73 14.91
CA TYR A 2 6.28 -1.55 13.87
C TYR A 2 5.66 -2.92 13.61
N VAL A 3 4.33 -3.02 13.70
CA VAL A 3 3.62 -4.27 13.43
C VAL A 3 3.32 -4.29 11.92
N VAL A 4 3.87 -5.27 11.21
CA VAL A 4 3.45 -5.57 9.83
C VAL A 4 2.25 -6.49 9.92
N GLY A 5 1.09 -6.00 9.48
CA GLY A 5 -0.15 -6.76 9.49
C GLY A 5 -0.72 -6.91 8.09
N ILE A 6 -1.25 -8.08 7.77
CA ILE A 6 -1.94 -8.33 6.51
C ILE A 6 -3.46 -8.38 6.77
N LEU A 7 -4.19 -7.52 6.07
CA LEU A 7 -5.64 -7.58 5.95
C LEU A 7 -6.00 -7.91 4.51
N SER A 8 -6.93 -8.84 4.33
CA SER A 8 -7.55 -9.16 3.05
C SER A 8 -9.05 -8.89 3.18
N ALA A 9 -9.64 -8.35 2.14
CA ALA A 9 -11.08 -8.21 2.01
C ALA A 9 -11.48 -8.95 0.74
N GLU A 10 -12.37 -9.93 0.89
CA GLU A 10 -12.95 -10.64 -0.25
C GLU A 10 -14.25 -9.93 -0.63
N SER A 11 -14.43 -9.71 -1.93
CA SER A 11 -15.71 -9.27 -2.48
C SER A 11 -16.22 -10.34 -3.43
N SER A 12 -17.39 -10.90 -3.13
CA SER A 12 -18.09 -11.85 -3.99
C SER A 12 -19.23 -11.19 -4.78
N ALA A 13 -19.28 -9.86 -4.83
CA ALA A 13 -20.39 -9.13 -5.41
C ALA A 13 -20.14 -8.83 -6.90
N GLU A 14 -21.07 -9.25 -7.75
CA GLU A 14 -21.15 -8.90 -9.19
C GLU A 14 -21.51 -7.41 -9.41
N GLY A 15 -21.11 -6.49 -8.51
CA GLY A 15 -21.49 -5.08 -8.54
C GLY A 15 -20.38 -4.13 -8.11
N GLU A 16 -20.44 -2.90 -8.61
CA GLU A 16 -19.51 -1.81 -8.27
C GLU A 16 -19.57 -1.50 -6.77
N ILE A 17 -18.41 -1.51 -6.09
CA ILE A 17 -18.29 -1.05 -4.71
C ILE A 17 -18.04 0.46 -4.71
N GLU A 18 -18.87 1.21 -3.99
CA GLU A 18 -18.62 2.63 -3.78
C GLU A 18 -17.36 2.86 -2.92
N LEU A 19 -16.61 3.92 -3.20
CA LEU A 19 -15.38 4.27 -2.46
C LEU A 19 -15.60 4.34 -0.93
N GLN A 20 -16.73 4.89 -0.49
CA GLN A 20 -17.05 4.98 0.94
C GLN A 20 -17.25 3.61 1.59
N GLU A 21 -17.85 2.67 0.87
CA GLU A 21 -18.03 1.30 1.33
C GLU A 21 -16.68 0.58 1.42
N LEU A 22 -15.83 0.72 0.39
CA LEU A 22 -14.47 0.16 0.40
C LEU A 22 -13.67 0.68 1.60
N VAL A 23 -13.69 1.99 1.82
CA VAL A 23 -13.01 2.64 2.95
C VAL A 23 -13.55 2.13 4.29
N CYS A 24 -14.86 1.91 4.42
CA CYS A 24 -15.45 1.31 5.62
C CYS A 24 -14.92 -0.11 5.87
N LYS A 25 -14.88 -0.96 4.82
CA LYS A 25 -14.34 -2.32 4.91
C LYS A 25 -12.87 -2.33 5.33
N LEU A 26 -12.04 -1.48 4.71
CA LEU A 26 -10.61 -1.36 5.04
C LEU A 26 -10.39 -0.88 6.49
N ARG A 27 -11.14 0.13 6.95
CA ARG A 27 -11.05 0.62 8.33
C ARG A 27 -11.44 -0.46 9.35
N LYS A 28 -12.51 -1.20 9.06
CA LYS A 28 -12.95 -2.33 9.89
C LYS A 28 -11.87 -3.42 9.97
N GLY A 29 -11.35 -3.86 8.84
CA GLY A 29 -10.29 -4.88 8.79
C GLY A 29 -9.01 -4.45 9.52
N LYS A 30 -8.60 -3.18 9.36
CA LYS A 30 -7.46 -2.62 10.12
C LYS A 30 -7.70 -2.64 11.63
N HIS A 31 -8.89 -2.26 12.08
CA HIS A 31 -9.24 -2.24 13.49
C HIS A 31 -9.19 -3.65 14.09
N GLU A 32 -9.80 -4.63 13.42
CA GLU A 32 -9.77 -6.04 13.82
C GLU A 32 -8.32 -6.57 13.92
N LEU A 33 -7.45 -6.21 12.97
CA LEU A 33 -6.04 -6.60 13.00
C LEU A 33 -5.28 -6.01 14.20
N VAL A 34 -5.49 -4.72 14.50
CA VAL A 34 -4.87 -4.08 15.67
C VAL A 34 -5.38 -4.70 16.97
N GLU A 35 -6.68 -4.96 17.07
CA GLU A 35 -7.27 -5.61 18.23
C GLU A 35 -6.67 -7.01 18.47
N MET A 36 -6.57 -7.84 17.43
CA MET A 36 -5.96 -9.18 17.52
C MET A 36 -4.51 -9.12 18.00
N SER A 37 -3.74 -8.16 17.49
CA SER A 37 -2.32 -7.95 17.85
C SER A 37 -2.15 -7.51 19.31
N SER A 38 -3.09 -6.72 19.83
CA SER A 38 -3.04 -6.23 21.21
C SER A 38 -3.46 -7.29 22.25
N LYS A 39 -4.30 -8.26 21.85
CA LYS A 39 -4.92 -9.24 22.74
C LYS A 39 -4.08 -10.51 22.98
N LYS A 40 -2.98 -10.76 22.25
CA LYS A 40 -2.17 -11.99 22.40
C LYS A 40 -0.67 -11.77 22.20
N ALA A 41 0.12 -11.98 23.26
CA ALA A 41 1.58 -12.20 23.20
C ALA A 41 1.90 -13.70 23.08
N ASP A 42 1.14 -14.43 22.25
CA ASP A 42 1.14 -15.90 22.22
C ASP A 42 1.65 -16.41 20.87
N LEU A 43 2.51 -17.42 20.89
CA LEU A 43 3.15 -18.03 19.70
C LEU A 43 2.12 -18.50 18.64
N ALA A 44 0.89 -18.83 19.08
CA ALA A 44 -0.24 -19.17 18.22
C ALA A 44 -0.66 -18.04 17.26
N LEU A 45 -0.41 -16.77 17.61
CA LEU A 45 -0.64 -15.63 16.70
C LEU A 45 0.29 -15.70 15.50
N GLY A 46 1.52 -16.18 15.68
CA GLY A 46 2.50 -16.34 14.60
C GLY A 46 2.06 -17.38 13.56
N GLU A 47 1.55 -18.53 14.00
CA GLU A 47 1.09 -19.59 13.09
C GLU A 47 -0.16 -19.19 12.31
N GLU A 48 -1.17 -18.62 12.96
CA GLU A 48 -2.40 -18.18 12.28
C GLU A 48 -2.13 -17.00 11.34
N THR A 49 -1.25 -16.07 11.74
CA THR A 49 -0.80 -14.99 10.86
C THR A 49 -0.03 -15.55 9.67
N TYR A 50 0.88 -16.51 9.89
CA TYR A 50 1.63 -17.16 8.82
C TYR A 50 0.72 -17.90 7.84
N LYS A 51 -0.26 -18.69 8.34
CA LYS A 51 -1.27 -19.35 7.49
C LYS A 51 -2.05 -18.34 6.66
N LYS A 52 -2.44 -17.20 7.26
CA LYS A 52 -3.14 -16.13 6.54
C LYS A 52 -2.25 -15.49 5.47
N ILE A 53 -0.98 -15.22 5.77
CA ILE A 53 0.01 -14.71 4.80
C ILE A 53 0.13 -15.67 3.61
N VAL A 54 0.32 -16.97 3.89
CA VAL A 54 0.45 -18.00 2.86
C VAL A 54 -0.83 -18.13 2.05
N TYR A 55 -2.00 -18.11 2.69
CA TYR A 55 -3.29 -18.18 2.01
C TYR A 55 -3.50 -16.98 1.08
N VAL A 56 -3.31 -15.75 1.58
CA VAL A 56 -3.43 -14.53 0.76
C VAL A 56 -2.42 -14.52 -0.38
N GLY A 57 -1.15 -14.90 -0.12
CA GLY A 57 -0.15 -15.05 -1.17
C GLY A 57 -0.53 -16.10 -2.22
N SER A 58 -1.17 -17.20 -1.81
CA SER A 58 -1.67 -18.22 -2.73
C SER A 58 -2.87 -17.76 -3.57
N LEU A 59 -3.71 -16.86 -3.05
CA LEU A 59 -4.81 -16.25 -3.80
C LEU A 59 -4.25 -15.26 -4.82
N ALA A 60 -3.28 -14.43 -4.42
CA ALA A 60 -2.63 -13.46 -5.29
C ALA A 60 -1.83 -14.10 -6.45
N ALA A 61 -1.48 -15.39 -6.34
CA ALA A 61 -0.77 -16.14 -7.37
C ALA A 61 -1.68 -16.90 -8.35
N ARG A 62 -3.02 -16.80 -8.21
CA ARG A 62 -3.96 -17.46 -9.11
C ARG A 62 -4.38 -16.54 -10.24
N ASP A 63 -4.32 -17.06 -11.46
CA ASP A 63 -4.77 -16.32 -12.66
C ASP A 63 -6.31 -16.17 -12.75
N ASP A 64 -7.07 -16.94 -11.97
CA ASP A 64 -8.54 -16.91 -11.98
C ASP A 64 -9.15 -15.91 -10.98
N THR A 65 -8.30 -15.19 -10.23
CA THR A 65 -8.71 -14.29 -9.17
C THR A 65 -8.07 -12.92 -9.39
N GLU A 66 -8.87 -11.90 -9.68
CA GLU A 66 -8.38 -10.51 -9.67
C GLU A 66 -8.07 -10.09 -8.22
N SER A 67 -6.78 -9.98 -7.92
CA SER A 67 -6.27 -9.62 -6.60
C SER A 67 -5.50 -8.32 -6.69
N TYR A 68 -5.93 -7.32 -5.91
CA TYR A 68 -5.21 -6.07 -5.73
C TYR A 68 -4.66 -6.02 -4.31
N SER A 69 -3.34 -5.86 -4.19
CA SER A 69 -2.66 -5.76 -2.90
C SER A 69 -2.19 -4.34 -2.67
N TYR A 70 -2.20 -3.89 -1.41
CA TYR A 70 -1.55 -2.65 -1.06
C TYR A 70 -0.75 -2.78 0.23
N SER A 71 0.33 -2.01 0.31
CA SER A 71 1.16 -1.86 1.50
C SER A 71 1.22 -0.39 1.88
N SER A 72 1.09 -0.09 3.17
CA SER A 72 1.28 1.28 3.68
C SER A 72 2.55 1.34 4.51
N TRP A 73 3.47 2.19 4.05
CA TRP A 73 4.72 2.57 4.69
C TRP A 73 4.62 3.97 5.31
N CYS A 74 3.40 4.51 5.40
CA CYS A 74 3.13 5.76 6.12
C CYS A 74 3.56 5.63 7.59
N ALA A 75 4.01 6.75 8.16
CA ALA A 75 4.57 6.89 9.50
C ALA A 75 5.86 6.09 9.76
N PHE A 76 6.45 5.44 8.76
CA PHE A 76 7.82 4.92 8.88
C PHE A 76 8.81 6.09 8.71
N PRO A 77 9.83 6.20 9.59
CA PRO A 77 10.76 7.32 9.61
C PRO A 77 11.85 7.19 8.53
N PHE A 78 11.49 6.78 7.31
CA PHE A 78 12.44 6.53 6.23
C PHE A 78 13.22 7.80 5.85
N TYR A 79 12.53 8.93 5.71
CA TYR A 79 13.16 10.22 5.42
C TYR A 79 13.91 10.83 6.61
N ASP A 80 13.79 10.25 7.80
CA ASP A 80 14.53 10.67 9.00
C ASP A 80 15.77 9.83 9.27
N ALA A 81 15.97 8.73 8.54
CA ALA A 81 17.15 7.90 8.69
C ALA A 81 18.42 8.66 8.27
N ASP A 82 19.40 8.77 9.18
CA ASP A 82 20.70 9.37 8.88
C ASP A 82 21.81 8.44 9.40
N PHE A 83 22.59 7.90 8.48
CA PHE A 83 23.71 6.99 8.76
C PHE A 83 25.07 7.72 8.77
N GLY A 84 25.07 9.06 8.76
CA GLY A 84 26.26 9.90 8.72
C GLY A 84 26.55 10.54 7.36
N TRP A 85 25.69 10.31 6.37
CA TRP A 85 25.79 10.89 5.01
C TRP A 85 24.63 11.81 4.66
N GLY A 86 23.79 12.15 5.65
CA GLY A 86 22.57 12.92 5.47
C GLY A 86 21.35 12.06 5.22
N LYS A 87 20.19 12.72 5.24
CA LYS A 87 18.87 12.09 5.07
C LYS A 87 18.59 11.74 3.60
N PRO A 88 17.79 10.69 3.31
CA PRO A 88 17.43 10.32 1.95
C PRO A 88 16.76 11.47 1.19
N THR A 89 17.22 11.73 -0.03
CA THR A 89 16.55 12.65 -0.94
C THR A 89 15.26 12.05 -1.51
N TRP A 90 15.24 10.73 -1.69
CA TRP A 90 14.13 9.95 -2.22
C TRP A 90 14.25 8.50 -1.71
N MET A 91 13.15 7.77 -1.76
CA MET A 91 13.05 6.36 -1.41
C MET A 91 12.28 5.64 -2.51
N THR A 92 12.56 4.36 -2.71
CA THR A 92 11.82 3.51 -3.65
C THR A 92 11.80 2.08 -3.14
N ALA A 93 10.85 1.30 -3.63
CA ALA A 93 10.82 -0.14 -3.43
C ALA A 93 11.08 -0.81 -4.77
N THR A 94 12.09 -1.69 -4.82
CA THR A 94 12.41 -2.46 -6.03
C THR A 94 11.79 -3.85 -5.95
N SER A 95 11.21 -4.30 -7.06
CA SER A 95 10.68 -5.65 -7.31
C SER A 95 9.68 -6.15 -6.27
N TRP A 96 8.41 -6.15 -6.64
CA TRP A 96 7.37 -6.84 -5.88
C TRP A 96 7.30 -8.30 -6.35
N ALA A 97 7.07 -9.23 -5.42
CA ALA A 97 6.86 -10.64 -5.77
C ALA A 97 5.45 -10.92 -6.33
N PHE A 98 4.62 -9.87 -6.45
CA PHE A 98 3.20 -9.93 -6.79
C PHE A 98 2.87 -8.83 -7.80
N ASN A 99 2.06 -9.15 -8.81
CA ASN A 99 1.46 -8.15 -9.70
C ASN A 99 0.31 -7.43 -8.97
N ASN A 100 -0.16 -6.32 -9.52
CA ASN A 100 -1.33 -5.58 -9.04
C ASN A 100 -1.16 -5.08 -7.59
N ILE A 101 -0.05 -4.37 -7.37
CA ILE A 101 0.37 -3.89 -6.05
C ILE A 101 0.47 -2.37 -5.99
N VAL A 102 0.01 -1.83 -4.86
CA VAL A 102 0.09 -0.40 -4.54
C VAL A 102 0.90 -0.22 -3.26
N LEU A 103 2.03 0.47 -3.33
CA LEU A 103 2.77 0.94 -2.16
C LEU A 103 2.42 2.39 -1.86
N ILE A 104 2.00 2.66 -0.63
CA ILE A 104 1.60 3.99 -0.17
C ILE A 104 2.59 4.46 0.90
N MET A 105 3.17 5.64 0.75
CA MET A 105 4.15 6.19 1.69
C MET A 105 3.98 7.70 1.88
N ASP A 106 4.48 8.25 2.98
CA ASP A 106 4.44 9.69 3.21
C ASP A 106 5.32 10.41 2.19
N ALA A 107 4.82 11.52 1.63
CA ALA A 107 5.63 12.37 0.77
C ALA A 107 6.79 12.96 1.59
N LYS A 108 7.95 13.12 0.97
CA LYS A 108 9.17 13.59 1.66
C LYS A 108 8.98 14.85 2.50
N HIS A 109 8.20 15.81 2.00
CA HIS A 109 7.99 17.10 2.64
C HIS A 109 6.81 17.12 3.62
N GLY A 110 6.18 15.96 3.87
CA GLY A 110 5.06 15.82 4.81
C GLY A 110 3.70 16.30 4.30
N ASP A 111 3.66 16.98 3.15
CA ASP A 111 2.44 17.55 2.56
C ASP A 111 1.68 16.56 1.68
N GLY A 112 1.47 15.34 2.16
CA GLY A 112 0.65 14.33 1.49
C GLY A 112 1.29 12.95 1.41
N VAL A 113 0.86 12.19 0.41
CA VAL A 113 1.14 10.77 0.25
C VAL A 113 1.57 10.49 -1.19
N GLU A 114 2.61 9.67 -1.35
CA GLU A 114 3.05 9.12 -2.62
C GLU A 114 2.54 7.68 -2.75
N ALA A 115 1.95 7.37 -3.90
CA ALA A 115 1.48 6.04 -4.24
C ALA A 115 2.29 5.50 -5.43
N TRP A 116 2.96 4.37 -5.23
CA TRP A 116 3.67 3.62 -6.25
C TRP A 116 2.76 2.49 -6.68
N VAL A 117 2.33 2.53 -7.94
CA VAL A 117 1.33 1.62 -8.49
C VAL A 117 1.98 0.76 -9.57
N ASP A 118 1.83 -0.55 -9.44
CA ASP A 118 2.32 -1.55 -10.38
C ASP A 118 1.15 -2.45 -10.77
N LEU A 119 0.70 -2.32 -12.02
CA LEU A 119 -0.45 -3.01 -12.61
C LEU A 119 -0.04 -3.59 -13.97
N ASP A 120 -0.82 -4.53 -14.49
CA ASP A 120 -0.68 -5.00 -15.87
C ASP A 120 -0.79 -3.82 -16.88
N GLU A 121 -0.07 -3.89 -18.01
CA GLU A 121 0.08 -2.77 -18.96
C GLU A 121 -1.26 -2.14 -19.39
N ASP A 122 -2.25 -2.97 -19.74
CA ASP A 122 -3.57 -2.50 -20.16
C ASP A 122 -4.33 -1.81 -19.02
N ALA A 123 -4.22 -2.33 -17.79
CA ALA A 123 -4.84 -1.75 -16.62
C ALA A 123 -4.16 -0.43 -16.22
N MET A 124 -2.83 -0.37 -16.30
CA MET A 124 -2.06 0.84 -16.04
C MET A 124 -2.39 1.93 -17.05
N PHE A 125 -2.53 1.58 -18.34
CA PHE A 125 -2.92 2.53 -19.38
C PHE A 125 -4.26 3.20 -19.08
N LEU A 126 -5.26 2.43 -18.62
CA LEU A 126 -6.56 2.97 -18.21
C LEU A 126 -6.46 3.78 -16.91
N PHE A 127 -5.66 3.32 -15.96
CA PHE A 127 -5.44 3.97 -14.67
C PHE A 127 -4.85 5.38 -14.83
N GLU A 128 -3.82 5.54 -15.68
CA GLU A 128 -3.17 6.82 -15.94
C GLU A 128 -4.07 7.85 -16.64
N GLN A 129 -5.13 7.40 -17.31
CA GLN A 129 -6.08 8.27 -18.03
C GLN A 129 -7.35 8.58 -17.22
N ASN A 130 -7.48 8.05 -16.00
CA ASN A 130 -8.69 8.22 -15.22
C ASN A 130 -8.83 9.68 -14.71
N GLU A 131 -9.81 10.41 -15.25
CA GLU A 131 -10.02 11.83 -14.92
C GLU A 131 -10.41 12.07 -13.45
N GLU A 132 -11.16 11.14 -12.84
CA GLU A 132 -11.52 11.23 -11.42
C GLU A 132 -10.29 11.10 -10.53
N LEU A 133 -9.37 10.18 -10.86
CA LEU A 133 -8.09 10.04 -10.17
C LEU A 133 -7.21 11.27 -10.36
N LEU A 134 -7.08 11.75 -11.60
CA LEU A 134 -6.25 12.91 -11.96
C LEU A 134 -6.74 14.22 -11.33
N ALA A 135 -8.01 14.30 -10.92
CA ALA A 135 -8.52 15.41 -10.15
C ALA A 135 -7.91 15.51 -8.73
N PHE A 136 -7.34 14.41 -8.21
CA PHE A 136 -6.77 14.33 -6.86
C PHE A 136 -5.29 13.92 -6.80
N ALA A 137 -4.71 13.44 -7.90
CA ALA A 137 -3.36 12.91 -7.94
C ALA A 137 -2.52 13.53 -9.07
N LEU A 138 -1.20 13.63 -8.82
CA LEU A 138 -0.21 13.98 -9.83
C LEU A 138 0.55 12.72 -10.25
N LEU A 139 0.59 12.44 -11.55
CA LEU A 139 1.36 11.32 -12.08
C LEU A 139 2.85 11.67 -12.16
N ASN A 140 3.69 10.79 -11.63
CA ASN A 140 5.14 10.83 -11.74
C ASN A 140 5.75 12.23 -11.52
N PRO A 141 5.46 12.89 -10.38
CA PRO A 141 5.98 14.23 -10.10
C PRO A 141 7.52 14.20 -9.99
N SER A 142 8.16 15.33 -10.33
CA SER A 142 9.61 15.42 -10.25
C SER A 142 10.09 15.34 -8.79
N VAL A 143 11.10 14.49 -8.55
CA VAL A 143 11.79 14.38 -7.25
C VAL A 143 12.86 15.46 -7.03
N LEU A 144 13.11 16.31 -8.03
CA LEU A 144 14.10 17.37 -7.93
C LEU A 144 13.52 18.60 -7.22
N PRO A 145 14.24 19.21 -6.27
CA PRO A 145 13.81 20.48 -5.70
C PRO A 145 13.73 21.53 -6.81
N HIS A 146 12.63 22.27 -6.87
CA HIS A 146 12.52 23.42 -7.77
C HIS A 146 13.68 24.37 -7.46
N SER A 147 14.60 24.53 -8.41
CA SER A 147 15.65 25.53 -8.33
C SER A 147 14.99 26.90 -8.31
N GLN A 148 14.90 27.52 -7.14
CA GLN A 148 14.64 28.96 -7.02
C GLN A 148 15.80 29.65 -7.74
N SER A 149 15.55 30.15 -8.95
CA SER A 149 16.49 31.01 -9.65
C SER A 149 16.61 32.32 -8.87
N ASN A 150 17.79 32.59 -8.31
CA ASN A 150 18.18 33.93 -7.87
C ASN A 150 18.41 34.85 -9.07
#